data_AF-A0A060N3B2-F1
#
_entry.id   AF-A0A060N3B2-F1
#
_cell.length_a   1.000
_cell.length_b   1.000
_cell.length_c   1.000
_cell.angle_alpha   90.00
_cell.angle_beta   90.00
_cell.angle_gamma   90.00
#
_symmetry.space_group_name_H-M   'P 1'
#
loop_
_entity.id
_entity.type
_entity.pdbx_description
1 polymer ?
#
loop_
_entity_poly.entity_id
_entity_poly.type
_entity_poly.pdbx_seq_one_letter_code
_entity_poly.pdbx_strand_id
1 'polypeptide(L)'
;MCKEYKRKYQEYSIKITYLNGDTEDINYKGINTSSYKDMLNIYKDVKEEYKNESVIIDFIGKTENGELGILFQKKIINKDTELKEYAEKVVNTEIEDVIKNIYNNFKLLNDKRKYSNEQINIYNKKQDVLLHKIEHFNNELGNEIKISIFDNIQAIRIQRRRLKEDLENLTNFNGMLCHYKNKVNKRLTTEQVEKILITALESIQKINNKQYGFLTDEKVEELKIMKEVRYKKQTERVKLMQQLKKEFDKIYCDESKMKIVCYNKARAC
;
A
#
# COMPACT_ATOMS: atom_id res chain seq x y z
N MET A 1 47.59 4.01 -24.94
CA MET A 1 46.62 5.12 -25.01
C MET A 1 45.82 5.12 -23.72
N CYS A 2 46.05 6.11 -22.85
CA CYS A 2 45.30 6.27 -21.61
C CYS A 2 43.83 6.53 -21.96
N LYS A 3 42.91 5.73 -21.42
CA LYS A 3 41.47 6.04 -21.50
C LYS A 3 41.26 7.36 -20.77
N GLU A 4 40.94 8.42 -21.50
CA GLU A 4 40.43 9.65 -20.92
C GLU A 4 39.13 9.31 -20.17
N TYR A 5 39.20 9.26 -18.85
CA TYR A 5 38.01 9.21 -18.02
C TYR A 5 37.29 10.56 -18.17
N LYS A 6 36.32 10.64 -19.08
CA LYS A 6 35.39 11.77 -19.11
C LYS A 6 34.73 11.88 -17.72
N ARG A 7 34.99 12.99 -17.03
CA ARG A 7 34.35 13.28 -15.74
C ARG A 7 32.84 13.40 -15.98
N LYS A 8 32.05 12.61 -15.25
CA LYS A 8 30.57 12.64 -15.36
C LYS A 8 29.97 13.98 -14.91
N TYR A 9 30.66 14.72 -14.04
CA TYR A 9 30.23 16.01 -13.51
C TYR A 9 31.38 17.02 -13.63
N GLN A 10 31.08 18.25 -14.03
CA GLN A 10 32.02 19.36 -14.19
C GLN A 10 32.11 20.26 -12.95
N GLU A 11 31.01 20.35 -12.20
CA GLU A 11 30.89 21.18 -11.00
C GLU A 11 30.14 20.41 -9.93
N TYR A 12 30.44 20.70 -8.67
CA TYR A 12 29.74 20.18 -7.51
C TYR A 12 29.24 21.34 -6.65
N SER A 13 28.09 21.18 -6.03
CA SER A 13 27.51 22.13 -5.08
C SER A 13 26.89 21.42 -3.89
N ILE A 14 26.65 22.18 -2.81
CA ILE A 14 25.97 21.70 -1.62
C ILE A 14 24.74 22.57 -1.43
N LYS A 15 23.58 21.93 -1.34
CA LYS A 15 22.30 22.59 -1.12
C LYS A 15 21.71 22.14 0.21
N ILE A 16 21.31 23.09 1.03
CA ILE A 16 20.60 22.87 2.29
C ILE A 16 19.13 23.16 2.05
N THR A 17 18.26 22.27 2.50
CA THR A 17 16.81 22.48 2.52
C THR A 17 16.34 22.45 3.97
N TYR A 18 15.77 23.56 4.41
CA TYR A 18 15.21 23.74 5.75
C TYR A 18 13.79 23.14 5.82
N LEU A 19 13.29 22.93 7.04
CA LEU A 19 11.96 22.34 7.26
C LEU A 19 10.81 23.16 6.66
N ASN A 20 10.95 24.48 6.59
CA ASN A 20 9.98 25.39 5.98
C ASN A 20 9.98 25.33 4.43
N GLY A 21 10.87 24.53 3.83
CA GLY A 21 11.01 24.40 2.39
C GLY A 21 11.96 25.43 1.75
N ASP A 22 12.52 26.35 2.54
CA ASP A 22 13.55 27.27 2.07
C ASP A 22 14.82 26.49 1.74
N THR A 23 15.54 26.98 0.74
CA THR A 23 16.78 26.35 0.31
C THR A 23 17.91 27.33 0.22
N GLU A 24 19.08 26.93 0.72
CA GLU A 24 20.32 27.69 0.66
C GLU A 24 21.38 26.89 -0.11
N ASP A 25 22.01 27.53 -1.11
CA ASP A 25 23.18 26.97 -1.78
C ASP A 25 24.44 27.49 -1.10
N ILE A 26 25.25 26.59 -0.59
CA ILE A 26 26.46 26.97 0.14
C ILE A 26 27.56 27.36 -0.85
N ASN A 27 27.88 28.66 -0.87
CA ASN A 27 28.92 29.24 -1.70
C ASN A 27 30.19 29.52 -0.89
N TYR A 28 31.22 28.69 -1.06
CA TYR A 28 32.53 28.96 -0.48
C TYR A 28 33.42 29.75 -1.44
N LYS A 29 33.81 30.96 -1.04
CA LYS A 29 34.78 31.78 -1.78
C LYS A 29 36.14 31.10 -1.79
N GLY A 30 36.75 30.99 -2.97
CA GLY A 30 38.12 30.49 -3.15
C GLY A 30 38.27 28.97 -3.27
N ILE A 31 37.17 28.23 -3.44
CA ILE A 31 37.17 26.77 -3.55
C ILE A 31 36.95 26.34 -5.00
N ASN A 32 37.70 25.32 -5.42
CA ASN A 32 37.53 24.70 -6.72
C ASN A 32 36.29 23.78 -6.74
N THR A 33 35.15 24.32 -7.17
CA THR A 33 33.88 23.58 -7.28
C THR A 33 33.90 22.46 -8.31
N SER A 34 34.89 22.41 -9.21
CA SER A 34 35.11 21.28 -10.13
C SER A 34 35.86 20.09 -9.50
N SER A 35 36.36 20.25 -8.26
CA SER A 35 37.08 19.21 -7.54
C SER A 35 36.13 18.45 -6.61
N TYR A 36 35.81 17.20 -6.98
CA TYR A 36 34.99 16.31 -6.14
C TYR A 36 35.56 16.16 -4.74
N LYS A 37 36.89 16.03 -4.61
CA LYS A 37 37.55 15.78 -3.32
C LYS A 37 37.42 16.98 -2.39
N ASP A 38 37.60 18.19 -2.91
CA ASP A 38 37.52 19.41 -2.12
C ASP A 38 36.08 19.67 -1.69
N MET A 39 35.14 19.52 -2.64
CA MET A 39 33.71 19.66 -2.38
C MET A 39 33.15 18.59 -1.43
N LEU A 40 33.70 17.36 -1.45
CA LEU A 40 33.33 16.32 -0.50
C LEU A 40 33.81 16.62 0.93
N ASN A 41 34.97 17.26 1.09
CA ASN A 41 35.44 17.66 2.41
C ASN A 41 34.53 18.73 3.00
N ILE A 42 34.17 19.72 2.19
CA ILE A 42 33.20 20.75 2.58
C ILE A 42 31.86 20.13 2.96
N TYR A 43 31.37 19.17 2.18
CA TYR A 43 30.13 18.47 2.52
C TYR A 43 30.22 17.77 3.88
N LYS A 44 31.40 17.31 4.31
CA LYS A 44 31.60 16.78 5.67
C LYS A 44 31.56 17.88 6.71
N ASP A 45 32.18 19.02 6.44
CA ASP A 45 32.21 20.17 7.35
C ASP A 45 30.80 20.75 7.54
N VAL A 46 30.05 20.95 6.45
CA VAL A 46 28.64 21.38 6.47
C VAL A 46 27.77 20.40 7.27
N LYS A 47 27.95 19.09 7.11
CA LYS A 47 27.20 18.12 7.94
C LYS A 47 27.49 18.26 9.44
N GLU A 48 28.73 18.60 9.80
CA GLU A 48 29.13 18.76 11.20
C GLU A 48 28.63 20.10 11.78
N GLU A 49 28.66 21.16 10.98
CA GLU A 49 28.08 22.47 11.33
C GLU A 49 26.58 22.35 11.63
N TYR A 50 25.84 21.67 10.75
CA TYR A 50 24.39 21.51 10.85
C TYR A 50 23.95 20.30 11.67
N LYS A 51 24.84 19.66 12.44
CA LYS A 51 24.53 18.42 13.19
C LYS A 51 23.42 18.59 14.25
N ASN A 52 23.21 19.81 14.71
CA ASN A 52 22.20 20.17 15.71
C ASN A 52 20.99 20.89 15.09
N GLU A 53 20.86 20.91 13.77
CA GLU A 53 19.74 21.52 13.07
C GLU A 53 18.88 20.47 12.37
N SER A 54 17.63 20.83 12.05
CA SER A 54 16.73 19.98 11.28
C SER A 54 16.77 20.41 9.80
N VAL A 55 17.62 19.76 9.02
CA VAL A 55 17.87 20.12 7.61
C VAL A 55 18.10 18.89 6.73
N ILE A 56 17.89 19.05 5.43
CA ILE A 56 18.33 18.10 4.40
C ILE A 56 19.51 18.73 3.67
N ILE A 57 20.65 18.04 3.64
CA ILE A 57 21.87 18.50 2.98
C ILE A 57 22.11 17.60 1.77
N ASP A 58 22.01 18.18 0.58
CA ASP A 58 22.23 17.53 -0.70
C ASP A 58 23.61 17.90 -1.25
N PHE A 59 24.40 16.88 -1.60
CA PHE A 59 25.60 17.03 -2.41
C PHE A 59 25.24 16.79 -3.87
N ILE A 60 25.37 17.82 -4.71
CA ILE A 60 24.88 17.81 -6.08
C ILE A 60 26.07 17.85 -7.04
N GLY A 61 26.03 17.00 -8.08
CA GLY A 61 26.93 17.07 -9.22
C GLY A 61 26.20 17.65 -10.42
N LYS A 62 26.85 18.57 -11.15
CA LYS A 62 26.33 19.19 -12.35
C LYS A 62 27.10 18.68 -13.57
N THR A 63 26.38 18.16 -14.56
CA THR A 63 26.96 17.66 -15.81
C THR A 63 27.31 18.80 -16.77
N GLU A 64 28.05 18.51 -17.85
CA GLU A 64 28.40 19.51 -18.88
C GLU A 64 27.17 20.17 -19.52
N ASN A 65 26.04 19.45 -19.57
CA ASN A 65 24.78 19.93 -20.12
C ASN A 65 23.92 20.70 -19.10
N GLY A 66 24.44 20.92 -17.88
CA GLY A 66 23.72 21.60 -16.80
C GLY A 66 22.74 20.74 -16.02
N GLU A 67 22.63 19.43 -16.30
CA GLU A 67 21.78 18.54 -15.52
C GLU A 67 22.34 18.34 -14.11
N LEU A 68 21.48 18.47 -13.10
CA LEU A 68 21.81 18.30 -11.69
C LEU A 68 21.48 16.88 -11.24
N GLY A 69 22.45 16.21 -10.63
CA GLY A 69 22.29 14.89 -10.00
C GLY A 69 22.66 14.95 -8.52
N ILE A 70 21.74 14.52 -7.65
CA ILE A 70 22.03 14.36 -6.21
C ILE A 70 22.95 13.14 -6.05
N LEU A 71 24.17 13.37 -5.57
CA LEU A 71 25.19 12.36 -5.31
C LEU A 71 25.03 11.74 -3.92
N PHE A 72 24.82 12.58 -2.91
CA PHE A 72 24.56 12.17 -1.54
C PHE A 72 23.51 13.08 -0.92
N GLN A 73 22.66 12.51 -0.07
CA GLN A 73 21.69 13.25 0.71
C GLN A 73 21.82 12.83 2.18
N LYS A 74 21.86 13.81 3.08
CA LYS A 74 21.81 13.57 4.52
C LYS A 74 20.66 14.37 5.12
N LYS A 75 19.69 13.65 5.70
CA LYS A 75 18.67 14.25 6.55
C LYS A 75 19.15 14.25 8.00
N ILE A 76 19.20 15.44 8.60
CA ILE A 76 19.46 15.66 10.02
C ILE A 76 18.15 16.14 10.63
N ILE A 77 17.74 15.54 11.74
CA ILE A 77 16.50 15.88 12.44
C ILE A 77 16.87 16.09 13.90
N ASN A 78 16.78 17.34 14.36
CA ASN A 78 16.86 17.67 15.76
C ASN A 78 15.45 17.64 16.37
N LYS A 79 15.27 16.80 17.39
CA LYS A 79 13.99 16.62 18.11
C LYS A 79 13.53 17.89 18.83
N ASP A 80 14.45 18.76 19.25
CA ASP A 80 14.10 20.00 19.95
C ASP A 80 13.44 21.02 19.02
N THR A 81 13.83 21.05 17.75
CA THR A 81 13.22 21.91 16.73
C THR A 81 11.82 21.42 16.37
N GLU A 82 11.61 20.11 16.22
CA GLU A 82 10.28 19.53 15.97
C GLU A 82 9.31 19.81 17.12
N LEU A 83 9.78 19.74 18.37
CA LEU A 83 8.98 20.08 19.55
C LEU A 83 8.57 21.55 19.58
N LYS A 84 9.48 22.45 19.20
CA LYS A 84 9.23 23.89 19.14
C LYS A 84 8.20 24.24 18.06
N GLU A 85 8.33 23.68 16.87
CA GLU A 85 7.37 23.88 15.76
C GLU A 85 5.97 23.32 16.10
N TYR A 86 5.92 22.15 16.74
CA TYR A 86 4.64 21.59 17.19
C TYR A 86 3.99 22.46 18.26
N ALA A 87 4.75 22.93 19.25
CA ALA A 87 4.25 23.83 20.29
C ALA A 87 3.72 25.14 19.69
N GLU A 88 4.47 25.73 18.75
CA GLU A 88 4.06 26.94 18.02
C GLU A 88 2.76 26.71 17.24
N LYS A 89 2.65 25.59 16.54
CA LYS A 89 1.42 25.20 15.83
C LYS A 89 0.23 25.04 16.79
N VAL A 90 0.42 24.42 17.94
CA VAL A 90 -0.65 24.24 18.95
C VAL A 90 -1.15 25.58 19.47
N VAL A 91 -0.25 26.54 19.70
CA VAL A 91 -0.62 27.88 20.19
C VAL A 91 -1.31 28.71 19.10
N ASN A 92 -0.84 28.61 17.86
CA ASN A 92 -1.27 29.48 16.76
C ASN A 92 -2.47 28.94 15.96
N THR A 93 -2.90 27.70 16.18
CA THR A 93 -4.05 27.13 15.46
C THR A 93 -5.34 27.37 16.24
N GLU A 94 -6.31 28.03 15.59
CA GLU A 94 -7.63 28.22 16.18
C GLU A 94 -8.40 26.89 16.28
N ILE A 95 -9.19 26.74 17.36
CA ILE A 95 -9.99 25.54 17.61
C ILE A 95 -10.98 25.29 16.46
N GLU A 96 -11.54 26.36 15.88
CA GLU A 96 -12.48 26.25 14.75
C GLU A 96 -11.84 25.58 13.53
N ASP A 97 -10.60 25.92 13.22
CA ASP A 97 -9.85 25.34 12.11
C ASP A 97 -9.54 23.87 12.34
N VAL A 98 -9.19 23.49 13.57
CA VAL A 98 -9.02 22.08 13.96
C VAL A 98 -10.32 21.30 13.75
N ILE A 99 -11.45 21.85 14.20
CA ILE A 99 -12.77 21.19 14.06
C ILE A 99 -13.17 21.07 12.58
N LYS A 100 -12.97 22.12 11.77
CA LYS A 100 -13.22 22.09 10.32
C LYS A 100 -12.38 21.01 9.63
N ASN A 101 -11.11 20.90 10.00
CA ASN A 101 -10.22 19.86 9.46
C ASN A 101 -10.70 18.45 9.83
N ILE A 102 -11.09 18.22 11.08
CA ILE A 102 -11.68 16.94 11.51
C ILE A 102 -12.94 16.63 10.71
N TYR A 103 -13.86 17.58 10.58
CA TYR A 103 -15.09 17.42 9.80
C TYR A 103 -14.80 17.05 8.34
N ASN A 104 -13.89 17.77 7.68
CA ASN A 104 -13.51 17.52 6.30
C ASN A 104 -12.90 16.12 6.11
N ASN A 105 -12.08 15.68 7.06
CA ASN A 105 -11.51 14.34 7.04
C ASN A 105 -12.58 13.25 7.20
N PHE A 106 -13.54 13.42 8.12
CA PHE A 106 -14.66 12.47 8.26
C PHE A 106 -15.58 12.47 7.03
N LYS A 107 -15.81 13.62 6.41
CA LYS A 107 -16.54 13.73 5.15
C LYS A 107 -15.83 12.95 4.03
N LEU A 108 -14.51 13.13 3.89
CA LEU A 108 -13.71 12.40 2.91
C LEU A 108 -13.76 10.88 3.12
N LEU A 109 -13.73 10.40 4.38
CA LEU A 109 -13.90 8.98 4.68
C LEU A 109 -15.27 8.44 4.24
N ASN A 110 -16.33 9.20 4.44
CA ASN A 110 -17.67 8.83 3.98
C ASN A 110 -17.79 8.83 2.45
N ASP A 111 -17.19 9.80 1.79
CA ASP A 111 -17.19 9.88 0.32
C ASP A 111 -16.38 8.72 -0.28
N LYS A 112 -15.22 8.39 0.30
CA LYS A 112 -14.46 7.18 -0.05
C LYS A 112 -15.30 5.91 0.09
N ARG A 113 -16.08 5.78 1.17
CA ARG A 113 -16.98 4.63 1.36
C ARG A 113 -18.00 4.50 0.23
N LYS A 114 -18.65 5.60 -0.15
CA LYS A 114 -19.64 5.61 -1.24
C LYS A 114 -18.99 5.24 -2.57
N TYR A 115 -17.89 5.91 -2.89
CA TYR A 115 -17.10 5.66 -4.09
C TYR A 115 -16.67 4.19 -4.20
N SER A 116 -16.11 3.60 -3.14
CA SER A 116 -15.68 2.21 -3.18
C SER A 116 -16.82 1.22 -3.41
N ASN A 117 -18.00 1.46 -2.83
CA ASN A 117 -19.18 0.63 -3.07
C ASN A 117 -19.64 0.70 -4.53
N GLU A 118 -19.76 1.90 -5.08
CA GLU A 118 -20.16 2.12 -6.47
C GLU A 118 -19.16 1.49 -7.45
N GLN A 119 -17.87 1.70 -7.21
CA GLN A 119 -16.82 1.14 -8.05
C GLN A 119 -16.78 -0.38 -8.00
N ILE A 120 -17.01 -1.02 -6.85
CA ILE A 120 -17.12 -2.48 -6.76
C ILE A 120 -18.25 -3.00 -7.67
N ASN A 121 -19.39 -2.33 -7.68
CA ASN A 121 -20.52 -2.71 -8.54
C ASN A 121 -20.17 -2.56 -10.03
N ILE A 122 -19.51 -1.46 -10.40
CA ILE A 122 -19.01 -1.24 -11.76
C ILE A 122 -18.01 -2.34 -12.16
N TYR A 123 -17.05 -2.67 -11.30
CA TYR A 123 -16.08 -3.72 -11.57
C TYR A 123 -16.70 -5.11 -11.66
N ASN A 124 -17.73 -5.42 -10.86
CA ASN A 124 -18.50 -6.66 -11.01
C ASN A 124 -19.14 -6.71 -12.40
N LYS A 125 -19.84 -5.64 -12.81
CA LYS A 125 -20.48 -5.61 -14.11
C LYS A 125 -19.49 -5.72 -15.27
N LYS A 126 -18.34 -5.04 -15.18
CA LYS A 126 -17.25 -5.16 -16.17
C LYS A 126 -16.71 -6.59 -16.24
N GLN A 127 -16.51 -7.23 -15.09
CA GLN A 127 -16.07 -8.63 -15.05
C GLN A 127 -17.09 -9.55 -15.71
N ASP A 128 -18.39 -9.39 -15.41
CA ASP A 128 -19.45 -10.22 -15.97
C ASP A 128 -19.53 -10.08 -17.49
N VAL A 129 -19.38 -8.86 -18.02
CA VAL A 129 -19.33 -8.63 -19.48
C VAL A 129 -18.14 -9.36 -20.11
N LEU A 130 -16.96 -9.32 -19.49
CA LEU A 130 -15.78 -10.02 -20.00
C LEU A 130 -15.94 -11.54 -19.92
N LEU A 131 -16.52 -12.07 -18.84
CA LEU A 131 -16.83 -13.50 -18.71
C LEU A 131 -17.85 -13.95 -19.76
N HIS A 132 -18.88 -13.17 -20.02
CA HIS A 132 -19.84 -13.47 -21.07
C HIS A 132 -19.16 -13.49 -22.46
N LYS A 133 -18.22 -12.58 -22.74
CA LYS A 133 -17.43 -12.64 -23.99
C LYS A 133 -16.62 -13.94 -24.10
N ILE A 134 -16.16 -14.50 -22.98
CA ILE A 134 -15.46 -15.80 -22.94
C ILE A 134 -16.42 -16.95 -23.28
N GLU A 135 -17.65 -16.92 -22.78
CA GLU A 135 -18.65 -17.96 -23.03
C GLU A 135 -19.01 -18.08 -24.53
N HIS A 136 -18.92 -16.98 -25.27
CA HIS A 136 -19.12 -16.94 -26.73
C HIS A 136 -17.82 -17.17 -27.53
N PHE A 137 -16.76 -17.73 -26.92
CA PHE A 137 -15.55 -18.17 -27.62
C PHE A 137 -15.82 -19.41 -28.50
N ASN A 138 -16.73 -19.33 -29.46
CA ASN A 138 -16.88 -20.36 -30.49
C ASN A 138 -15.76 -20.25 -31.52
N ASN A 139 -14.50 -20.54 -31.16
CA ASN A 139 -13.32 -20.54 -32.05
C ASN A 139 -13.05 -19.27 -32.90
N GLU A 140 -13.85 -18.22 -32.79
CA GLU A 140 -13.80 -16.99 -33.60
C GLU A 140 -12.77 -15.97 -33.11
N LEU A 141 -12.34 -16.07 -31.86
CA LEU A 141 -11.40 -15.11 -31.26
C LEU A 141 -9.98 -15.66 -31.22
N GLY A 142 -9.05 -14.90 -31.82
CA GLY A 142 -7.61 -15.19 -31.83
C GLY A 142 -6.99 -15.18 -30.42
N ASN A 143 -5.84 -15.84 -30.28
CA ASN A 143 -5.15 -16.00 -29.00
C ASN A 143 -4.83 -14.66 -28.31
N GLU A 144 -4.50 -13.62 -29.07
CA GLU A 144 -4.22 -12.29 -28.54
C GLU A 144 -5.43 -11.67 -27.82
N ILE A 145 -6.64 -11.85 -28.38
CA ILE A 145 -7.87 -11.32 -27.77
C ILE A 145 -8.19 -12.08 -26.49
N LYS A 146 -7.94 -13.40 -26.45
CA LYS A 146 -8.11 -14.22 -25.24
C LYS A 146 -7.18 -13.77 -24.12
N ILE A 147 -5.91 -13.53 -24.44
CA ILE A 147 -4.92 -13.01 -23.49
C ILE A 147 -5.34 -11.63 -22.98
N SER A 148 -5.74 -10.72 -23.87
CA SER A 148 -6.20 -9.39 -23.48
C SER A 148 -7.42 -9.43 -22.55
N ILE A 149 -8.40 -10.30 -22.82
CA ILE A 149 -9.57 -10.46 -21.94
C ILE A 149 -9.14 -10.97 -20.55
N PHE A 150 -8.20 -11.93 -20.50
CA PHE A 150 -7.67 -12.44 -19.23
C PHE A 150 -6.96 -11.35 -18.43
N ASP A 151 -6.07 -10.58 -19.06
CA ASP A 151 -5.35 -9.48 -18.42
C ASP A 151 -6.32 -8.41 -17.89
N ASN A 152 -7.35 -8.09 -18.66
CA ASN A 152 -8.41 -7.16 -18.24
C ASN A 152 -9.19 -7.68 -17.02
N ILE A 153 -9.54 -8.97 -16.99
CA ILE A 153 -10.19 -9.59 -15.83
C ILE A 153 -9.27 -9.53 -14.61
N GLN A 154 -7.98 -9.82 -14.78
CA GLN A 154 -7.00 -9.75 -13.70
C GLN A 154 -6.90 -8.32 -13.14
N ALA A 155 -6.74 -7.32 -14.00
CA ALA A 155 -6.67 -5.92 -13.60
C ALA A 155 -7.93 -5.47 -12.83
N ILE A 156 -9.12 -5.82 -13.34
CA ILE A 156 -10.40 -5.55 -12.67
C ILE A 156 -10.45 -6.20 -11.28
N ARG A 157 -10.02 -7.46 -11.16
CA ARG A 157 -10.03 -8.17 -9.87
C ARG A 157 -9.08 -7.55 -8.85
N ILE A 158 -7.91 -7.08 -9.29
CA ILE A 158 -6.95 -6.37 -8.42
C ILE A 158 -7.56 -5.07 -7.91
N GLN A 159 -8.12 -4.24 -8.80
CA GLN A 159 -8.75 -2.97 -8.39
C GLN A 159 -9.95 -3.19 -7.46
N ARG A 160 -10.81 -4.16 -7.78
CA ARG A 160 -11.95 -4.53 -6.93
C ARG A 160 -11.49 -5.00 -5.55
N ARG A 161 -10.38 -5.73 -5.45
CA ARG A 161 -9.85 -6.20 -4.17
C ARG A 161 -9.42 -5.02 -3.29
N ARG A 162 -8.63 -4.09 -3.84
CA ARG A 162 -8.20 -2.87 -3.13
C ARG A 162 -9.39 -2.10 -2.56
N LEU A 163 -10.45 -1.92 -3.35
CA LEU A 163 -11.66 -1.23 -2.88
C LEU A 163 -12.41 -1.99 -1.78
N LYS A 164 -12.39 -3.33 -1.81
CA LYS A 164 -12.95 -4.15 -0.72
C LYS A 164 -12.13 -4.03 0.56
N GLU A 165 -10.81 -4.03 0.45
CA GLU A 165 -9.89 -3.80 1.57
C GLU A 165 -10.12 -2.42 2.19
N ASP A 166 -10.26 -1.37 1.37
CA ASP A 166 -10.61 -0.02 1.84
C ASP A 166 -11.94 0.01 2.61
N LEU A 167 -12.98 -0.67 2.10
CA LEU A 167 -14.27 -0.78 2.79
C LEU A 167 -14.18 -1.57 4.09
N GLU A 168 -13.39 -2.64 4.13
CA GLU A 168 -13.15 -3.42 5.34
C GLU A 168 -12.44 -2.57 6.41
N ASN A 169 -11.40 -1.83 6.02
CA ASN A 169 -10.70 -0.89 6.90
C ASN A 169 -11.65 0.18 7.46
N LEU A 170 -12.49 0.78 6.61
CA LEU A 170 -13.51 1.75 7.04
C LEU A 170 -14.57 1.12 7.95
N THR A 171 -14.97 -0.12 7.70
CA THR A 171 -15.94 -0.85 8.52
C THR A 171 -15.35 -1.17 9.90
N ASN A 172 -14.10 -1.60 9.95
CA ASN A 172 -13.38 -1.86 11.19
C ASN A 172 -13.23 -0.58 12.02
N PHE A 173 -12.82 0.53 11.39
CA PHE A 173 -12.73 1.83 12.05
C PHE A 173 -14.08 2.28 12.63
N ASN A 174 -15.16 2.21 11.84
CA ASN A 174 -16.52 2.52 12.33
C ASN A 174 -16.95 1.57 13.47
N GLY A 175 -16.58 0.30 13.39
CA GLY A 175 -16.78 -0.69 14.44
C GLY A 175 -16.11 -0.28 15.75
N MET A 176 -14.88 0.22 15.70
CA MET A 176 -14.15 0.73 16.89
C MET A 176 -14.87 1.94 17.51
N LEU A 177 -15.31 2.90 16.70
CA LEU A 177 -16.08 4.07 17.17
C LEU A 177 -17.40 3.65 17.83
N CYS A 178 -18.16 2.75 17.19
CA CYS A 178 -19.42 2.24 17.72
C CYS A 178 -19.23 1.41 19.00
N HIS A 179 -18.19 0.57 19.05
CA HIS A 179 -17.88 -0.24 20.23
C HIS A 179 -17.61 0.64 21.45
N TYR A 180 -16.87 1.74 21.24
CA TYR A 180 -16.59 2.71 22.28
C TYR A 180 -17.89 3.34 22.83
N LYS A 181 -18.77 3.81 21.94
CA LYS A 181 -20.09 4.37 22.30
C LYS A 181 -20.96 3.40 23.12
N ASN A 182 -20.91 2.11 22.80
CA ASN A 182 -21.82 1.11 23.37
C ASN A 182 -21.32 0.49 24.68
N LYS A 183 -20.00 0.40 24.92
CA LYS A 183 -19.45 -0.21 26.15
C LYS A 183 -19.17 0.79 27.27
N VAL A 184 -18.87 2.03 26.90
CA VAL A 184 -18.36 3.01 27.85
C VAL A 184 -19.44 4.06 28.03
N ASN A 185 -20.25 3.95 29.08
CA ASN A 185 -21.17 5.00 29.55
C ASN A 185 -20.38 6.25 30.05
N LYS A 186 -19.35 6.68 29.32
CA LYS A 186 -18.51 7.84 29.60
C LYS A 186 -18.52 8.77 28.40
N ARG A 187 -18.22 10.04 28.67
CA ARG A 187 -18.03 11.07 27.65
C ARG A 187 -16.87 10.67 26.73
N LEU A 188 -17.07 10.83 25.41
CA LEU A 188 -16.02 10.68 24.41
C LEU A 188 -15.11 11.92 24.46
N THR A 189 -13.86 11.75 24.91
CA THR A 189 -12.86 12.82 24.99
C THR A 189 -11.93 12.79 23.77
N THR A 190 -11.21 13.89 23.52
CA THR A 190 -10.22 14.00 22.44
C THR A 190 -9.11 12.94 22.56
N GLU A 191 -8.59 12.69 23.76
CA GLU A 191 -7.60 11.63 24.03
C GLU A 191 -8.10 10.23 23.67
N GLN A 192 -9.40 9.96 23.84
CA GLN A 192 -9.98 8.66 23.52
C GLN A 192 -10.14 8.50 22.01
N VAL A 193 -10.53 9.57 21.32
CA VAL A 193 -10.56 9.60 19.85
C VAL A 193 -9.17 9.37 19.28
N GLU A 194 -8.14 10.03 19.82
CA GLU A 194 -6.74 9.84 19.43
C GLU A 194 -6.31 8.37 19.55
N LYS A 195 -6.59 7.72 20.70
CA LYS A 195 -6.28 6.29 20.90
C LYS A 195 -6.97 5.40 19.87
N ILE A 196 -8.23 5.68 19.52
CA ILE A 196 -8.96 4.94 18.49
C ILE A 196 -8.30 5.12 17.12
N LEU A 197 -7.89 6.35 16.79
CA LEU A 197 -7.23 6.66 15.52
C LEU A 197 -5.88 5.94 15.40
N ILE A 198 -5.05 5.95 16.45
CA ILE A 198 -3.78 5.22 16.48
C ILE A 198 -4.00 3.72 16.29
N THR A 199 -4.94 3.14 17.04
CA THR A 199 -5.28 1.72 16.93
C THR A 199 -5.74 1.36 15.51
N ALA A 200 -6.54 2.22 14.89
CA ALA A 200 -7.01 2.02 13.53
C ALA A 200 -5.84 2.08 12.52
N LEU A 201 -4.94 3.06 12.64
CA LEU A 201 -3.77 3.19 11.78
C LEU A 201 -2.85 1.96 11.86
N GLU A 202 -2.55 1.50 13.08
CA GLU A 202 -1.74 0.30 13.28
C GLU A 202 -2.38 -0.95 12.66
N SER A 203 -3.72 -1.06 12.74
CA SER A 203 -4.44 -2.18 12.14
C SER A 203 -4.33 -2.20 10.62
N ILE A 204 -4.41 -1.02 9.97
CA ILE A 204 -4.27 -0.86 8.52
C ILE A 204 -2.83 -1.19 8.08
N GLN A 205 -1.82 -0.69 8.81
CA GLN A 205 -0.42 -0.94 8.49
C GLN A 205 -0.04 -2.43 8.57
N LYS A 206 -0.58 -3.16 9.54
CA LYS A 206 -0.38 -4.63 9.65
C LYS A 206 -0.96 -5.40 8.46
N ILE A 207 -2.07 -4.93 7.89
CA ILE A 207 -2.75 -5.60 6.76
C ILE A 207 -1.98 -5.39 5.44
N ASN A 208 -1.40 -4.21 5.23
CA ASN A 208 -0.71 -3.86 3.98
C ASN A 208 0.55 -4.69 3.68
N ASN A 209 1.05 -5.48 4.64
CA ASN A 209 2.20 -6.36 4.44
C ASN A 209 1.84 -7.74 3.86
N LYS A 210 0.57 -7.99 3.51
CA LYS A 210 0.15 -9.27 2.92
C LYS A 210 0.57 -9.36 1.45
N GLN A 211 1.53 -10.24 1.16
CA GLN A 211 1.84 -10.64 -0.21
C GLN A 211 0.99 -11.84 -0.61
N TYR A 212 0.17 -11.67 -1.65
CA TYR A 212 -0.60 -12.77 -2.22
C TYR A 212 0.29 -13.58 -3.16
N GLY A 213 0.63 -14.81 -2.77
CA GLY A 213 1.30 -15.76 -3.65
C GLY A 213 0.37 -16.30 -4.74
N PHE A 214 0.96 -16.76 -5.85
CA PHE A 214 0.22 -17.52 -6.84
C PHE A 214 -0.29 -18.84 -6.23
N LEU A 215 -1.57 -19.15 -6.50
CA LEU A 215 -2.23 -20.34 -6.02
C LEU A 215 -2.13 -21.43 -7.09
N THR A 216 -1.23 -22.39 -6.88
CA THR A 216 -1.08 -23.59 -7.72
C THR A 216 -2.04 -24.70 -7.27
N ASP A 217 -2.29 -25.69 -8.11
CA ASP A 217 -3.12 -26.84 -7.77
C ASP A 217 -2.57 -27.61 -6.54
N GLU A 218 -1.24 -27.73 -6.45
CA GLU A 218 -0.56 -28.30 -5.27
C GLU A 218 -0.91 -27.54 -3.99
N LYS A 219 -0.90 -26.20 -4.04
CA LYS A 219 -1.30 -25.36 -2.89
C LYS A 219 -2.79 -25.45 -2.60
N VAL A 220 -3.65 -25.61 -3.61
CA VAL A 220 -5.09 -25.84 -3.42
C VAL A 220 -5.33 -27.12 -2.62
N GLU A 221 -4.58 -28.19 -2.92
CA GLU A 221 -4.68 -29.45 -2.20
C GLU A 221 -4.03 -29.39 -0.81
N GLU A 222 -2.83 -28.81 -0.69
CA GLU A 222 -2.11 -28.61 0.59
C GLU A 222 -2.95 -27.80 1.59
N LEU A 223 -3.50 -26.67 1.12
CA LEU A 223 -4.34 -25.79 1.94
C LEU A 223 -5.78 -26.30 2.07
N LYS A 224 -6.10 -27.45 1.44
CA LYS A 224 -7.43 -28.07 1.44
C LYS A 224 -8.52 -27.08 1.05
N ILE A 225 -8.27 -26.26 0.04
CA ILE A 225 -9.21 -25.24 -0.42
C ILE A 225 -10.38 -25.91 -1.13
N MET A 226 -10.08 -26.83 -2.05
CA MET A 226 -11.08 -27.58 -2.81
C MET A 226 -10.52 -28.93 -3.24
N LYS A 227 -11.35 -29.97 -3.22
CA LYS A 227 -11.01 -31.29 -3.74
C LYS A 227 -12.20 -31.93 -4.42
N GLU A 228 -11.89 -32.72 -5.44
CA GLU A 228 -12.86 -33.36 -6.31
C GLU A 228 -12.53 -34.85 -6.46
N VAL A 229 -13.44 -35.72 -6.04
CA VAL A 229 -13.22 -37.17 -6.01
C VAL A 229 -14.33 -37.90 -6.76
N ARG A 230 -13.98 -38.71 -7.76
CA ARG A 230 -14.95 -39.57 -8.45
C ARG A 230 -15.17 -40.86 -7.66
N TYR A 231 -16.40 -41.38 -7.70
CA TYR A 231 -16.75 -42.68 -7.12
C TYR A 231 -17.41 -43.57 -8.18
N LYS A 232 -17.31 -44.89 -8.04
CA LYS A 232 -17.89 -45.86 -8.98
C LYS A 232 -19.15 -46.52 -8.44
N LYS A 233 -19.34 -46.56 -7.12
CA LYS A 233 -20.47 -47.23 -6.47
C LYS A 233 -21.03 -46.44 -5.29
N GLN A 234 -22.29 -46.66 -4.95
CA GLN A 234 -22.97 -45.95 -3.87
C GLN A 234 -22.34 -46.20 -2.48
N THR A 235 -21.87 -47.42 -2.25
CA THR A 235 -21.18 -47.80 -1.00
C THR A 235 -19.83 -47.10 -0.85
N GLU A 236 -19.10 -46.92 -1.94
CA GLU A 236 -17.85 -46.16 -2.00
C GLU A 236 -18.09 -44.67 -1.74
N ARG A 237 -19.15 -44.10 -2.32
CA ARG A 237 -19.57 -42.71 -2.10
C ARG A 237 -19.75 -42.41 -0.61
N VAL A 238 -20.50 -43.25 0.11
CA VAL A 238 -20.78 -43.04 1.54
C VAL A 238 -19.48 -43.06 2.36
N LYS A 239 -18.57 -43.99 2.06
CA LYS A 239 -17.26 -44.07 2.73
C LYS A 239 -16.39 -42.84 2.46
N LEU A 240 -16.30 -42.41 1.20
CA LEU A 240 -15.53 -41.22 0.80
C LEU A 240 -16.08 -39.95 1.44
N MET A 241 -17.41 -39.78 1.48
CA MET A 241 -18.03 -38.65 2.16
C MET A 241 -17.69 -38.61 3.65
N GLN A 242 -17.72 -39.75 4.34
CA GLN A 242 -17.37 -39.80 5.77
C GLN A 242 -15.91 -39.44 6.03
N GLN A 243 -14.99 -39.82 5.13
CA GLN A 243 -13.59 -39.44 5.22
C GLN A 243 -13.40 -37.94 4.98
N LEU A 244 -13.97 -37.42 3.88
CA LEU A 244 -13.83 -36.02 3.48
C LEU A 244 -14.49 -35.05 4.49
N LYS A 245 -15.54 -35.46 5.21
CA LYS A 245 -16.17 -34.67 6.29
C LYS A 245 -15.21 -34.29 7.41
N LYS A 246 -14.12 -35.03 7.60
CA LYS A 246 -13.12 -34.73 8.62
C LYS A 246 -12.19 -33.58 8.22
N GLU A 247 -12.11 -33.29 6.93
CA GLU A 247 -11.12 -32.38 6.36
C GLU A 247 -11.74 -31.15 5.68
N PHE A 248 -13.03 -31.22 5.33
CA PHE A 248 -13.73 -30.18 4.58
C PHE A 248 -15.03 -29.74 5.26
N ASP A 249 -15.26 -28.43 5.32
CA ASP A 249 -16.43 -27.78 5.88
C ASP A 249 -17.70 -28.08 5.08
N LYS A 250 -17.58 -28.11 3.75
CA LYS A 250 -18.70 -28.31 2.82
C LYS A 250 -18.42 -29.43 1.84
N ILE A 251 -19.43 -30.27 1.63
CA ILE A 251 -19.37 -31.44 0.75
C ILE A 251 -20.67 -31.52 -0.05
N TYR A 252 -20.53 -31.66 -1.36
CA TYR A 252 -21.62 -31.79 -2.32
C TYR A 252 -21.41 -33.04 -3.17
N CYS A 253 -22.49 -33.77 -3.42
CA CYS A 253 -22.49 -34.91 -4.34
C CYS A 253 -23.13 -34.49 -5.65
N ASP A 254 -22.36 -34.59 -6.73
CA ASP A 254 -22.88 -34.56 -8.10
C ASP A 254 -23.12 -36.00 -8.54
N GLU A 255 -24.36 -36.46 -8.39
CA GLU A 255 -24.76 -37.82 -8.75
C GLU A 255 -24.73 -38.04 -10.26
N SER A 256 -25.00 -36.99 -11.05
CA SER A 256 -24.99 -37.05 -12.53
C SER A 256 -23.59 -37.34 -13.09
N LYS A 257 -22.54 -36.84 -12.41
CA LYS A 257 -21.13 -37.05 -12.79
C LYS A 257 -20.40 -38.08 -11.92
N MET A 258 -21.12 -38.75 -11.02
CA MET A 258 -20.57 -39.66 -10.01
C MET A 258 -19.34 -39.09 -9.28
N LYS A 259 -19.49 -37.87 -8.75
CA LYS A 259 -18.40 -37.08 -8.17
C LYS A 259 -18.80 -36.45 -6.84
N ILE A 260 -17.85 -36.37 -5.92
CA ILE A 260 -17.94 -35.62 -4.68
C ILE A 260 -17.06 -34.37 -4.83
N VAL A 261 -17.63 -33.21 -4.55
CA VAL A 261 -16.93 -31.93 -4.53
C VAL A 261 -16.93 -31.43 -3.10
N CYS A 262 -15.76 -31.16 -2.54
CA CYS A 262 -15.61 -30.65 -1.20
C CYS A 262 -14.74 -29.39 -1.19
N TYR A 263 -15.07 -28.44 -0.32
CA TYR A 263 -14.32 -27.19 -0.20
C TYR A 263 -14.44 -26.60 1.19
N ASN A 264 -13.39 -25.90 1.60
CA ASN A 264 -13.36 -25.11 2.82
C ASN A 264 -13.66 -23.65 2.51
N LYS A 265 -14.13 -22.88 3.50
CA LYS A 265 -13.97 -21.43 3.38
C LYS A 265 -12.47 -21.15 3.35
N ALA A 266 -11.98 -20.53 2.28
CA ALA A 266 -10.58 -20.17 2.16
C ALA A 266 -10.17 -19.41 3.42
N ARG A 267 -9.31 -20.03 4.25
CA ARG A 267 -8.66 -19.31 5.35
C ARG A 267 -7.68 -18.35 4.69
N ALA A 268 -7.76 -17.07 5.04
CA ALA A 268 -6.93 -16.06 4.41
C ALA A 268 -5.45 -16.46 4.51
N CYS A 269 -4.80 -16.64 3.35
CA CYS A 269 -3.35 -16.59 3.24
C CYS A 269 -2.89 -15.14 3.44
#